data_AF-B5I3J2-F1
#
_entry.id   AF-B5I3J2-F1
#
_cell.length_a   1.000
_cell.length_b   1.000
_cell.length_c   1.000
_cell.angle_alpha   90.00
_cell.angle_beta   90.00
_cell.angle_gamma   90.00
#
_symmetry.space_group_name_H-M   'P 1'
#
loop_
_entity.id
_entity.type
_entity.pdbx_description
1 polymer ?
#
loop_
_entity_poly.entity_id
_entity_poly.type
_entity_poly.pdbx_seq_one_letter_code
_entity_poly.pdbx_strand_id
1 'polypeptide(L)'
;MSQDAGRKAPRWRDLVPGVVALLGYRRTWLRGDLLAGVTVAAYLVPQVMAYAGVAGLPPVTGLWAILPALALYALFGSSRLLSVGPESTTALMTATVVAPLAAGSPARYAALAATLAVTVGLLCLLARAVRLGFLADLLSRPVLIGYLAGVALIMMVDQLPKLTGVKTTGSEFFPQLWSFVRHVADAHTATVALSAAVLAFLFTVSRYVRAVPGPLLAVVLTTAAVVSLDLDERYGVKVIGEVPSGLPTLAWPDPGELPRLVLPALGVLIVATALDAVDELRRELTGRGVVFALARVKQDLLDDLEAYGLADSVGPDLIFPTLPTAVAAYRRWLTTNTG
;
A
#
# COMPACT_ATOMS: atom_id res chain seq x y z
N MET A 1 -31.71 28.31 -37.45
CA MET A 1 -31.95 28.52 -36.00
C MET A 1 -32.15 27.17 -35.32
N SER A 2 -31.10 26.57 -34.76
CA SER A 2 -31.19 25.69 -33.60
C SER A 2 -29.80 25.67 -32.97
N GLN A 3 -29.60 26.60 -32.03
CA GLN A 3 -28.44 26.62 -31.16
C GLN A 3 -28.58 25.43 -30.22
N ASP A 4 -27.77 24.37 -30.41
CA ASP A 4 -27.57 23.38 -29.36
C ASP A 4 -26.45 23.93 -28.46
N ALA A 5 -26.87 24.78 -27.52
CA ALA A 5 -25.99 25.42 -26.56
C ALA A 5 -25.34 24.32 -25.71
N GLY A 6 -24.04 24.11 -25.90
CA GLY A 6 -23.19 23.22 -25.12
C GLY A 6 -23.34 23.50 -23.63
N ARG A 7 -24.24 22.74 -22.99
CA ARG A 7 -24.53 22.81 -21.56
C ARG A 7 -23.33 22.19 -20.86
N LYS A 8 -22.33 23.01 -20.55
CA LYS A 8 -21.16 22.63 -19.75
C LYS A 8 -21.66 21.85 -18.54
N ALA A 9 -21.21 20.60 -18.41
CA ALA A 9 -21.58 19.76 -17.29
C ALA A 9 -21.30 20.52 -15.98
N PRO A 10 -22.17 20.43 -14.97
CA PRO A 10 -22.03 21.23 -13.77
C PRO A 10 -20.73 20.87 -13.03
N ARG A 11 -20.00 21.90 -12.59
CA ARG A 11 -18.64 21.86 -12.00
C ARG A 11 -18.47 20.92 -10.80
N TRP A 12 -19.56 20.47 -10.17
CA TRP A 12 -19.52 19.47 -9.10
C TRP A 12 -19.19 18.06 -9.61
N ARG A 13 -19.48 17.75 -10.88
CA ARG A 13 -19.18 16.44 -11.49
C ARG A 13 -17.68 16.17 -11.60
N ASP A 14 -16.88 17.21 -11.73
CA ASP A 14 -15.41 17.13 -11.78
C ASP A 14 -14.80 16.91 -10.37
N LEU A 15 -15.55 17.22 -9.31
CA LEU A 15 -15.09 17.06 -7.92
C LEU A 15 -15.42 15.68 -7.33
N VAL A 16 -16.48 15.02 -7.81
CA VAL A 16 -16.92 13.68 -7.34
C VAL A 16 -17.11 12.71 -8.51
N PRO A 17 -16.02 12.36 -9.22
CA PRO A 17 -16.10 11.48 -10.39
C PRO A 17 -16.68 10.09 -10.06
N GLY A 18 -16.46 9.59 -8.84
CA GLY A 18 -17.02 8.31 -8.38
C GLY A 18 -18.55 8.29 -8.34
N VAL A 19 -19.18 9.40 -7.91
CA VAL A 19 -20.65 9.53 -7.93
C VAL A 19 -21.18 9.53 -9.37
N VAL A 20 -20.48 10.18 -10.29
CA VAL A 20 -20.86 10.17 -11.72
C VAL A 20 -20.75 8.75 -12.29
N ALA A 21 -19.70 8.01 -11.94
CA ALA A 21 -19.53 6.61 -12.34
C ALA A 21 -20.67 5.72 -11.80
N LEU A 22 -21.12 5.95 -10.55
CA LEU A 22 -22.25 5.24 -9.94
C LEU A 22 -23.58 5.57 -10.62
N LEU A 23 -23.79 6.83 -11.02
CA LEU A 23 -25.01 7.23 -11.76
C LEU A 23 -25.09 6.58 -13.15
N GLY A 24 -23.94 6.32 -13.78
CA GLY A 24 -23.83 5.59 -15.05
C GLY A 24 -23.76 4.06 -14.91
N TYR A 25 -24.02 3.52 -13.72
CA TYR A 25 -23.78 2.11 -13.41
C TYR A 25 -24.75 1.16 -14.12
N ARG A 26 -24.20 0.21 -14.88
CA ARG A 26 -24.99 -0.82 -15.57
C ARG A 26 -25.12 -2.07 -14.69
N ARG A 27 -26.34 -2.57 -14.52
CA ARG A 27 -26.62 -3.79 -13.73
C ARG A 27 -25.85 -5.02 -14.21
N THR A 28 -25.47 -5.07 -15.49
CA THR A 28 -24.64 -6.15 -16.05
C THR A 28 -23.26 -6.25 -15.42
N TRP A 29 -22.74 -5.16 -14.84
CA TRP A 29 -21.42 -5.14 -14.18
C TRP A 29 -21.44 -5.70 -12.76
N LEU A 30 -22.62 -5.78 -12.12
CA LEU A 30 -22.76 -6.14 -10.71
C LEU A 30 -22.10 -7.48 -10.37
N ARG A 31 -22.23 -8.49 -11.23
CA ARG A 31 -21.64 -9.81 -10.98
C ARG A 31 -20.11 -9.79 -11.00
N GLY A 32 -19.53 -9.06 -11.97
CA GLY A 32 -18.08 -8.90 -12.07
C GLY A 32 -17.53 -8.08 -10.92
N ASP A 33 -18.17 -6.97 -10.60
CA ASP A 33 -17.74 -6.06 -9.52
C ASP A 33 -17.89 -6.70 -8.14
N LEU A 34 -18.93 -7.52 -7.91
CA LEU A 34 -19.08 -8.28 -6.67
C LEU A 34 -17.94 -9.30 -6.49
N LEU A 35 -17.62 -10.05 -7.54
CA LEU A 35 -16.51 -11.02 -7.50
C LEU A 35 -15.16 -10.32 -7.30
N ALA A 36 -14.94 -9.21 -8.00
CA ALA A 36 -13.74 -8.40 -7.84
C ALA A 36 -13.64 -7.81 -6.42
N GLY A 37 -14.74 -7.27 -5.90
CA GLY A 37 -14.82 -6.72 -4.54
C GLY A 37 -14.56 -7.76 -3.46
N VAL A 38 -15.12 -8.97 -3.58
CA VAL A 38 -14.83 -10.08 -2.67
C VAL A 38 -13.37 -10.50 -2.74
N THR A 39 -12.79 -10.57 -3.95
CA THR A 39 -11.38 -10.91 -4.15
C THR A 39 -10.46 -9.87 -3.52
N VAL A 40 -10.73 -8.58 -3.74
CA VAL A 40 -9.97 -7.46 -3.14
C VAL A 40 -10.11 -7.49 -1.62
N ALA A 41 -11.32 -7.63 -1.09
CA ALA A 41 -11.56 -7.70 0.34
C ALA A 41 -10.82 -8.87 0.99
N ALA A 42 -10.79 -10.03 0.32
CA ALA A 42 -10.10 -11.22 0.81
C ALA A 42 -8.61 -10.99 1.01
N TYR A 43 -7.93 -10.29 0.10
CA TYR A 43 -6.53 -9.92 0.28
C TYR A 43 -6.33 -8.75 1.26
N LEU A 44 -7.25 -7.77 1.24
CA LEU A 44 -7.12 -6.53 2.00
C LEU A 44 -7.26 -6.73 3.51
N VAL A 45 -8.13 -7.66 3.95
CA VAL A 45 -8.37 -7.93 5.39
C VAL A 45 -7.08 -8.37 6.12
N PRO A 46 -6.35 -9.42 5.68
CA PRO A 46 -5.06 -9.76 6.27
C PRO A 46 -4.03 -8.64 6.15
N GLN A 47 -4.00 -7.94 5.01
CA GLN A 47 -3.04 -6.86 4.76
C GLN A 47 -3.18 -5.70 5.75
N VAL A 48 -4.40 -5.19 5.96
CA VAL A 48 -4.62 -4.04 6.85
C VAL A 48 -4.32 -4.39 8.30
N MET A 49 -4.61 -5.63 8.72
CA MET A 49 -4.30 -6.14 10.05
C MET A 49 -2.79 -6.25 10.26
N ALA A 50 -2.07 -6.79 9.28
CA ALA A 50 -0.62 -6.90 9.33
C ALA A 50 0.05 -5.52 9.41
N TYR A 51 -0.37 -4.57 8.57
CA TYR A 51 0.22 -3.23 8.56
C TYR A 51 -0.16 -2.38 9.77
N ALA A 52 -1.33 -2.57 10.38
CA ALA A 52 -1.60 -1.97 11.69
C ALA A 52 -0.59 -2.47 12.75
N GLY A 53 -0.27 -3.77 12.74
CA GLY A 53 0.75 -4.34 13.61
C GLY A 53 2.18 -3.90 13.28
N VAL A 54 2.49 -3.54 12.03
CA VAL A 54 3.75 -2.87 11.66
C VAL A 54 3.78 -1.44 12.18
N ALA A 55 2.65 -0.73 12.11
CA ALA A 55 2.47 0.61 12.65
C ALA A 55 2.39 0.65 14.19
N GLY A 56 2.65 -0.46 14.90
CA GLY A 56 2.59 -0.53 16.36
C GLY A 56 1.19 -0.43 16.97
N LEU A 57 0.15 -0.58 16.14
CA LEU A 57 -1.26 -0.49 16.54
C LEU A 57 -1.90 -1.89 16.62
N PRO A 58 -2.99 -2.05 17.40
CA PRO A 58 -3.79 -3.26 17.36
C PRO A 58 -4.27 -3.59 15.94
N PRO A 59 -4.33 -4.88 15.53
CA PRO A 59 -4.75 -5.26 14.17
C PRO A 59 -6.11 -4.71 13.74
N VAL A 60 -7.05 -4.57 14.68
CA VAL A 60 -8.39 -4.02 14.44
C VAL A 60 -8.36 -2.57 13.92
N THR A 61 -7.34 -1.81 14.30
CA THR A 61 -7.19 -0.41 13.86
C THR A 61 -7.01 -0.33 12.35
N GLY A 62 -6.36 -1.32 11.72
CA GLY A 62 -6.24 -1.39 10.26
C GLY A 62 -7.58 -1.62 9.58
N LEU A 63 -8.43 -2.48 10.15
CA LEU A 63 -9.80 -2.71 9.66
C LEU A 63 -10.66 -1.46 9.77
N TRP A 64 -10.50 -0.68 10.85
CA TRP A 64 -11.20 0.60 10.98
C TRP A 64 -10.66 1.68 10.05
N ALA A 65 -9.34 1.75 9.83
CA ALA A 65 -8.72 2.77 9.01
C ALA A 65 -9.04 2.63 7.51
N ILE A 66 -9.20 1.39 7.01
CA ILE A 66 -9.46 1.15 5.60
C ILE A 66 -10.89 1.51 5.17
N LEU A 67 -11.88 1.43 6.07
CA LEU A 67 -13.28 1.75 5.76
C LEU A 67 -13.49 3.19 5.24
N PRO A 68 -13.07 4.26 5.95
CA PRO A 68 -13.20 5.61 5.44
C PRO A 68 -12.35 5.84 4.19
N ALA A 69 -11.18 5.19 4.07
CA ALA A 69 -10.34 5.32 2.88
C ALA A 69 -11.05 4.77 1.62
N LEU A 70 -11.66 3.58 1.70
CA LEU A 70 -12.45 3.01 0.61
C LEU A 70 -13.68 3.86 0.29
N ALA A 71 -14.40 4.35 1.31
CA ALA A 71 -15.57 5.19 1.12
C ALA A 71 -15.21 6.52 0.43
N LEU A 72 -14.15 7.19 0.88
CA LEU A 72 -13.66 8.42 0.26
C LEU A 72 -13.19 8.16 -1.18
N TYR A 73 -12.46 7.07 -1.44
CA TYR A 73 -12.05 6.73 -2.79
C TYR A 73 -13.23 6.44 -3.72
N ALA A 74 -14.25 5.74 -3.25
CA ALA A 74 -15.44 5.46 -4.05
C ALA A 74 -16.20 6.74 -4.46
N LEU A 75 -16.05 7.85 -3.72
CA LEU A 75 -16.68 9.13 -4.01
C LEU A 75 -15.81 10.04 -4.89
N PHE A 76 -14.53 10.17 -4.54
CA PHE A 76 -13.61 11.14 -5.12
C PHE A 76 -12.64 10.54 -6.16
N GLY A 77 -12.52 9.21 -6.21
CA GLY A 77 -11.64 8.49 -7.11
C GLY A 77 -12.08 8.59 -8.57
N SER A 78 -11.13 8.86 -9.45
CA SER A 78 -11.36 8.96 -10.90
C SER A 78 -11.26 7.61 -11.62
N SER A 79 -10.56 6.62 -11.04
CA SER A 79 -10.39 5.29 -11.60
C SER A 79 -11.33 4.29 -10.93
N ARG A 80 -11.94 3.42 -11.74
CA ARG A 80 -12.82 2.35 -11.27
C ARG A 80 -12.09 1.05 -10.92
N LEU A 81 -10.82 0.95 -11.31
CA LEU A 81 -10.01 -0.27 -11.17
C LEU A 81 -8.93 -0.14 -10.10
N LEU A 82 -8.61 1.08 -9.66
CA LEU A 82 -7.60 1.30 -8.64
C LEU A 82 -8.18 0.89 -7.27
N SER A 83 -7.45 0.03 -6.56
CA SER A 83 -7.74 -0.30 -5.17
C SER A 83 -6.86 0.54 -4.26
N VAL A 84 -7.46 1.29 -3.34
CA VAL A 84 -6.74 2.00 -2.29
C VAL A 84 -6.55 1.07 -1.10
N GLY A 85 -5.34 1.04 -0.56
CA GLY A 85 -4.99 0.21 0.58
C GLY A 85 -3.85 0.81 1.39
N PRO A 86 -3.62 0.30 2.61
CA PRO A 86 -2.46 0.67 3.39
C PRO A 86 -1.19 0.17 2.70
N GLU A 87 -0.13 0.94 2.86
CA GLU A 87 1.17 0.68 2.25
C GLU A 87 2.21 0.49 3.36
N SER A 88 3.18 -0.39 3.13
CA SER A 88 4.08 -0.84 4.19
C SER A 88 5.04 0.25 4.68
N THR A 89 5.49 1.14 3.80
CA THR A 89 6.41 2.23 4.19
C THR A 89 5.70 3.25 5.08
N THR A 90 4.46 3.63 4.75
CA THR A 90 3.66 4.55 5.57
C THR A 90 3.32 3.96 6.94
N ALA A 91 3.10 2.64 7.04
CA ALA A 91 2.93 1.95 8.32
C ALA A 91 4.19 2.02 9.18
N LEU A 92 5.36 1.71 8.62
CA LEU A 92 6.64 1.80 9.32
C LEU A 92 6.95 3.24 9.75
N MET A 93 6.73 4.22 8.87
CA MET A 93 6.93 5.63 9.20
C MET A 93 6.00 6.12 10.31
N THR A 94 4.74 5.64 10.32
CA THR A 94 3.83 5.92 11.43
C THR A 94 4.42 5.40 12.73
N ALA A 95 4.96 4.18 12.74
CA ALA A 95 5.57 3.62 13.93
C ALA A 95 6.79 4.42 14.41
N THR A 96 7.69 4.79 13.52
CA THR A 96 8.92 5.52 13.88
C THR A 96 8.65 6.94 14.39
N VAL A 97 7.59 7.59 13.89
CA VAL A 97 7.17 8.92 14.35
C VAL A 97 6.42 8.84 15.68
N VAL A 98 5.49 7.90 15.81
CA VAL A 98 4.56 7.87 16.95
C VAL A 98 5.19 7.21 18.18
N ALA A 99 5.99 6.15 18.02
CA ALA A 99 6.57 5.42 19.14
C ALA A 99 7.35 6.28 20.15
N PRO A 100 8.27 7.18 19.74
CA PRO A 100 9.00 8.02 20.71
C PRO A 100 8.09 9.06 21.38
N LEU A 101 7.03 9.53 20.70
CA LEU A 101 6.13 10.56 21.21
C LEU A 101 5.06 9.99 22.16
N ALA A 102 4.69 8.72 21.99
CA ALA A 102 3.66 8.07 22.79
C ALA A 102 4.08 7.78 24.24
N ALA A 103 5.38 7.82 24.54
CA ALA A 103 5.95 7.55 25.88
C ALA A 103 5.41 6.26 26.53
N GLY A 104 5.18 5.22 25.72
CA GLY A 104 4.68 3.92 26.16
C GLY A 104 3.17 3.83 26.44
N SER A 105 2.39 4.91 26.28
CA SER A 105 0.93 4.88 26.46
C SER A 105 0.21 4.41 25.18
N PRO A 106 -0.52 3.27 25.21
CA PRO A 106 -1.24 2.77 24.04
C PRO A 106 -2.34 3.72 23.55
N ALA A 107 -3.05 4.36 24.48
CA ALA A 107 -4.11 5.32 24.14
C ALA A 107 -3.53 6.57 23.45
N ARG A 108 -2.41 7.09 23.96
CA ARG A 108 -1.71 8.21 23.34
C ARG A 108 -1.13 7.83 21.98
N TYR A 109 -0.61 6.60 21.83
CA TYR A 109 -0.11 6.08 20.57
C TYR A 109 -1.21 6.10 19.49
N ALA A 110 -2.38 5.54 19.77
CA ALA A 110 -3.50 5.54 18.85
C ALA A 110 -3.97 6.97 18.49
N ALA A 111 -4.03 7.87 19.47
CA ALA A 111 -4.39 9.26 19.24
C ALA A 111 -3.38 9.99 18.34
N LEU A 112 -2.07 9.84 18.60
CA LEU A 112 -1.01 10.44 17.80
C LEU A 112 -0.98 9.88 16.36
N ALA A 113 -1.20 8.57 16.19
CA ALA A 113 -1.29 7.96 14.87
C ALA A 113 -2.49 8.50 14.07
N ALA A 114 -3.65 8.66 14.71
CA ALA A 114 -4.82 9.28 14.10
C ALA A 114 -4.56 10.76 13.75
N THR A 115 -3.96 11.54 14.66
CA THR A 115 -3.59 12.94 14.41
C THR A 115 -2.58 13.06 13.26
N LEU A 116 -1.59 12.16 13.18
CA LEU A 116 -0.64 12.12 12.08
C LEU A 116 -1.35 11.85 10.75
N ALA A 117 -2.24 10.85 10.69
CA ALA A 117 -3.02 10.54 9.49
C ALA A 117 -3.88 11.74 9.02
N VAL A 118 -4.56 12.42 9.95
CA VAL A 118 -5.32 13.65 9.64
C VAL A 118 -4.40 14.76 9.15
N THR A 119 -3.25 14.96 9.79
CA THR A 119 -2.27 15.99 9.40
C THR A 119 -1.74 15.73 8.00
N VAL A 120 -1.37 14.49 7.67
CA VAL A 120 -0.95 14.09 6.33
C VAL A 120 -2.07 14.38 5.32
N GLY A 121 -3.31 13.98 5.62
CA GLY A 121 -4.47 14.28 4.77
C GLY A 121 -4.68 15.77 4.53
N LEU A 122 -4.58 16.60 5.57
CA LEU A 122 -4.66 18.07 5.45
C LEU A 122 -3.53 18.63 4.60
N LEU A 123 -2.31 18.14 4.78
CA LEU A 123 -1.16 18.54 3.97
C LEU A 123 -1.32 18.10 2.50
N CYS A 124 -1.89 16.92 2.22
CA CYS A 124 -2.24 16.51 0.85
C CYS A 124 -3.22 17.51 0.21
N LEU A 125 -4.26 17.93 0.94
CA LEU A 125 -5.24 18.90 0.46
C LEU A 125 -4.62 20.28 0.22
N LEU A 126 -3.74 20.73 1.12
CA LEU A 126 -2.98 21.97 0.96
C LEU A 126 -2.02 21.91 -0.23
N ALA A 127 -1.27 20.82 -0.38
CA ALA A 127 -0.37 20.59 -1.50
C ALA A 127 -1.11 20.63 -2.84
N ARG A 128 -2.30 20.01 -2.90
CA ARG A 128 -3.20 20.10 -4.06
C ARG A 128 -3.64 21.55 -4.32
N ALA A 129 -4.01 22.31 -3.29
CA ALA A 129 -4.45 23.70 -3.43
C ALA A 129 -3.35 24.63 -3.97
N VAL A 130 -2.11 24.41 -3.53
CA VAL A 130 -0.92 25.17 -3.97
C VAL A 130 -0.28 24.58 -5.24
N ARG A 131 -0.82 23.47 -5.77
CA ARG A 131 -0.31 22.75 -6.96
C ARG A 131 1.14 22.30 -6.83
N LEU A 132 1.53 21.82 -5.65
CA LEU A 132 2.88 21.34 -5.36
C LEU A 132 3.21 19.96 -5.97
N GLY A 133 2.50 19.53 -7.02
CA GLY A 133 2.76 18.25 -7.70
C GLY A 133 4.21 18.12 -8.16
N PHE A 134 4.83 19.23 -8.55
CA PHE A 134 6.22 19.29 -9.00
C PHE A 134 7.25 18.89 -7.92
N LEU A 135 6.91 18.96 -6.63
CA LEU A 135 7.84 18.59 -5.55
C LEU A 135 8.09 17.08 -5.51
N ALA A 136 7.13 16.28 -5.97
CA ALA A 136 7.28 14.83 -6.04
C ALA A 136 8.29 14.41 -7.12
N ASP A 137 8.56 15.28 -8.11
CA ASP A 137 9.54 15.06 -9.19
C ASP A 137 11.00 15.35 -8.77
N LEU A 138 11.21 15.87 -7.56
CA LEU A 138 12.55 16.22 -7.06
C LEU A 138 13.33 15.03 -6.49
N LEU A 139 12.69 13.87 -6.33
CA LEU A 139 13.34 12.66 -5.83
C LEU A 139 13.95 11.84 -6.96
N SER A 140 15.28 11.78 -6.99
CA SER A 140 15.98 10.97 -7.98
C SER A 140 15.69 9.46 -7.80
N ARG A 141 15.57 8.74 -8.92
CA ARG A 141 15.39 7.28 -8.93
C ARG A 141 16.38 6.51 -8.04
N PRO A 142 17.69 6.83 -8.00
CA PRO A 142 18.63 6.15 -7.10
C PRO A 142 18.28 6.32 -5.61
N VAL A 143 17.76 7.48 -5.21
CA VAL A 143 17.32 7.74 -3.82
C VAL A 143 16.11 6.87 -3.49
N LEU A 144 15.13 6.80 -4.39
CA LEU A 144 13.95 5.95 -4.20
C LEU A 144 14.31 4.46 -4.10
N ILE A 145 15.22 3.97 -4.94
CA ILE A 145 15.68 2.57 -4.88
C ILE A 145 16.40 2.29 -3.56
N GLY A 146 17.32 3.17 -3.13
CA GLY A 146 18.02 3.02 -1.86
C GLY A 146 17.07 3.05 -0.67
N TYR A 147 16.06 3.92 -0.70
CA TYR A 147 15.03 4.01 0.32
C TYR A 147 14.17 2.74 0.38
N LEU A 148 13.63 2.26 -0.74
CA LEU A 148 12.81 1.04 -0.80
C LEU A 148 13.60 -0.19 -0.32
N ALA A 149 14.87 -0.30 -0.71
CA ALA A 149 15.74 -1.36 -0.23
C ALA A 149 15.96 -1.29 1.29
N GLY A 150 16.17 -0.08 1.83
CA GLY A 150 16.30 0.15 3.27
C GLY A 150 15.04 -0.23 4.04
N VAL A 151 13.86 0.19 3.58
CA VAL A 151 12.58 -0.17 4.21
C VAL A 151 12.34 -1.68 4.14
N ALA A 152 12.65 -2.32 3.02
CA ALA A 152 12.52 -3.78 2.89
C ALA A 152 13.39 -4.52 3.92
N LEU A 153 14.64 -4.07 4.14
CA LEU A 153 15.53 -4.64 5.15
C LEU A 153 14.99 -4.42 6.57
N ILE A 154 14.53 -3.22 6.90
CA ILE A 154 13.92 -2.93 8.21
C ILE A 154 12.71 -3.82 8.43
N MET A 155 11.82 -3.94 7.45
CA MET A 155 10.65 -4.81 7.54
C MET A 155 11.01 -6.27 7.76
N MET A 156 12.04 -6.79 7.08
CA MET A 156 12.52 -8.16 7.29
C MET A 156 12.98 -8.35 8.74
N VAL A 157 13.80 -7.43 9.27
CA VAL A 157 14.28 -7.49 10.65
C VAL A 157 13.15 -7.35 11.67
N ASP A 158 12.13 -6.54 11.38
CA ASP A 158 10.93 -6.41 12.22
C ASP A 158 10.03 -7.65 12.25
N GLN A 159 10.11 -8.51 11.24
CA GLN A 159 9.39 -9.77 11.24
C GLN A 159 10.14 -10.88 12.00
N LEU A 160 11.47 -10.80 12.14
CA LEU A 160 12.25 -11.87 12.78
C LEU A 160 11.75 -12.23 14.19
N PRO A 161 11.54 -11.29 15.13
CA PRO A 161 11.01 -11.61 16.46
C PRO A 161 9.60 -12.23 16.43
N LYS A 162 8.77 -11.81 15.45
CA LYS A 162 7.38 -12.28 15.31
C LYS A 162 7.32 -13.71 14.78
N LEU A 163 8.21 -14.06 13.84
CA LEU A 163 8.27 -15.40 13.22
C LEU A 163 8.96 -16.43 14.12
N THR A 164 9.88 -16.02 14.99
CA THR A 164 10.62 -16.95 15.86
C THR A 164 10.17 -16.94 17.32
N GLY A 165 9.46 -15.91 17.76
CA GLY A 165 9.10 -15.70 19.18
C GLY A 165 10.26 -15.22 20.06
N VAL A 166 11.44 -14.95 19.48
CA VAL A 166 12.60 -14.40 20.21
C VAL A 166 12.31 -12.99 20.70
N LYS A 167 12.63 -12.70 21.96
CA LYS A 167 12.52 -11.34 22.52
C LYS A 167 13.77 -10.54 22.14
N THR A 168 13.61 -9.49 21.36
CA THR A 168 14.70 -8.58 20.98
C THR A 168 14.66 -7.28 21.77
N THR A 169 15.83 -6.71 22.04
CA THR A 169 16.02 -5.41 22.67
C THR A 169 16.61 -4.42 21.67
N GLY A 170 16.01 -3.24 21.55
CA GLY A 170 16.42 -2.20 20.60
C GLY A 170 15.33 -1.89 19.58
N SER A 171 15.21 -0.62 19.22
CA SER A 171 14.20 -0.10 18.28
C SER A 171 14.79 0.28 16.91
N GLU A 172 16.11 0.15 16.75
CA GLU A 172 16.81 0.45 15.50
C GLU A 172 17.33 -0.83 14.83
N PHE A 173 17.51 -0.76 13.52
CA PHE A 173 17.86 -1.89 12.66
C PHE A 173 19.06 -2.72 13.19
N PHE A 174 20.22 -2.11 13.37
CA PHE A 174 21.43 -2.84 13.78
C PHE A 174 21.34 -3.37 15.21
N PRO A 175 20.92 -2.58 16.22
CA PRO A 175 20.70 -3.10 17.57
C PRO A 175 19.73 -4.29 17.62
N GLN A 176 18.61 -4.21 16.90
CA GLN A 176 17.60 -5.26 16.87
C GLN A 176 18.11 -6.52 16.18
N LEU A 177 18.78 -6.38 15.03
CA LEU A 177 19.37 -7.50 14.31
C LEU A 177 20.44 -8.21 15.16
N TRP A 178 21.31 -7.44 15.82
CA TRP A 178 22.34 -8.02 16.69
C TRP A 178 21.73 -8.70 17.92
N SER A 179 20.71 -8.08 18.53
CA SER A 179 19.96 -8.68 19.64
C SER A 179 19.30 -9.99 19.24
N PHE A 180 18.70 -10.04 18.04
CA PHE A 180 18.10 -11.26 17.49
C PHE A 180 19.14 -12.37 17.31
N VAL A 181 20.27 -12.08 16.66
CA VAL A 181 21.33 -13.08 16.41
C VAL A 181 21.89 -13.64 17.72
N ARG A 182 22.04 -12.80 18.75
CA ARG A 182 22.49 -13.22 20.09
C ARG A 182 21.52 -14.17 20.80
N HIS A 183 20.22 -13.98 20.61
CA HIS A 183 19.16 -14.74 21.29
C HIS A 183 18.42 -15.70 20.36
N VAL A 184 19.00 -16.01 19.19
CA VAL A 184 18.37 -16.91 18.21
C VAL A 184 18.19 -18.33 18.77
N ALA A 185 19.03 -18.73 19.71
CA ALA A 185 18.92 -20.00 20.43
C ALA A 185 17.67 -20.06 21.33
N ASP A 186 17.11 -18.92 21.74
CA ASP A 186 15.90 -18.82 22.55
C ASP A 186 14.61 -18.84 21.69
N ALA A 187 14.73 -19.24 20.42
CA ALA A 187 13.60 -19.29 19.50
C ALA A 187 12.53 -20.28 19.97
N HIS A 188 11.29 -19.85 19.89
CA HIS A 188 10.14 -20.62 20.28
C HIS A 188 9.78 -21.62 19.18
N THR A 189 10.07 -22.90 19.42
CA THR A 189 10.01 -23.97 18.41
C THR A 189 8.65 -24.09 17.73
N ALA A 190 7.55 -24.02 18.49
CA ALA A 190 6.20 -24.09 17.93
C ALA A 190 5.88 -22.88 17.03
N THR A 191 6.34 -21.68 17.40
CA THR A 191 6.15 -20.46 16.60
C THR A 191 6.96 -20.53 15.31
N VAL A 192 8.20 -21.02 15.38
CA VAL A 192 9.05 -21.22 14.20
C VAL A 192 8.44 -22.25 13.26
N ALA A 193 7.99 -23.39 13.78
CA ALA A 193 7.35 -24.44 12.97
C ALA A 193 6.07 -23.96 12.30
N LEU A 194 5.21 -23.25 13.04
CA LEU A 194 4.00 -22.65 12.49
C LEU A 194 4.32 -21.61 11.43
N SER A 195 5.27 -20.71 11.69
CA SER A 195 5.70 -19.67 10.75
C SER A 195 6.30 -20.28 9.47
N ALA A 196 7.12 -21.32 9.60
CA ALA A 196 7.67 -22.06 8.46
C ALA A 196 6.57 -22.75 7.63
N ALA A 197 5.58 -23.36 8.29
CA ALA A 197 4.44 -23.98 7.63
C ALA A 197 3.58 -22.94 6.88
N VAL A 198 3.31 -21.79 7.50
CA VAL A 198 2.56 -20.68 6.88
C VAL A 198 3.34 -20.11 5.69
N LEU A 199 4.65 -19.88 5.82
CA LEU A 199 5.48 -19.40 4.72
C LEU A 199 5.51 -20.41 3.56
N ALA A 200 5.72 -21.69 3.85
CA ALA A 200 5.69 -22.75 2.85
C ALA A 200 4.33 -22.80 2.13
N PHE A 201 3.22 -22.69 2.88
CA PHE A 201 1.88 -22.61 2.32
C PHE A 201 1.72 -21.39 1.41
N LEU A 202 2.11 -20.20 1.86
CA LEU A 202 2.00 -18.96 1.07
C LEU A 202 2.81 -19.04 -0.23
N PHE A 203 4.05 -19.53 -0.18
CA PHE A 203 4.87 -19.73 -1.39
C PHE A 203 4.31 -20.79 -2.32
N THR A 204 3.72 -21.86 -1.77
CA THR A 204 3.09 -22.92 -2.57
C THR A 204 1.84 -22.40 -3.26
N VAL A 205 0.95 -21.73 -2.52
CA VAL A 205 -0.28 -21.16 -3.09
C VAL A 205 0.05 -20.09 -4.12
N SER A 206 0.99 -19.17 -3.85
CA SER A 206 1.38 -18.14 -4.81
C SER A 206 2.01 -18.72 -6.08
N ARG A 207 2.73 -19.85 -5.95
CA ARG A 207 3.37 -20.53 -7.09
C ARG A 207 2.41 -21.35 -7.94
N TYR A 208 1.44 -22.03 -7.33
CA TYR A 208 0.61 -23.04 -8.01
C TYR A 208 -0.86 -22.63 -8.17
N VAL A 209 -1.40 -21.77 -7.29
CA VAL A 209 -2.82 -21.45 -7.21
C VAL A 209 -3.02 -19.93 -7.13
N ARG A 210 -2.72 -19.22 -8.23
CA ARG A 210 -2.82 -17.74 -8.32
C ARG A 210 -4.24 -17.18 -8.21
N ALA A 211 -5.26 -18.02 -8.38
CA ALA A 211 -6.67 -17.57 -8.39
C ALA A 211 -7.30 -17.41 -7.00
N VAL A 212 -6.59 -17.78 -5.94
CA VAL A 212 -7.15 -17.89 -4.58
C VAL A 212 -6.44 -16.92 -3.64
N PRO A 213 -7.15 -16.26 -2.70
CA PRO A 213 -6.57 -15.32 -1.75
C PRO A 213 -5.72 -16.05 -0.70
N GLY A 214 -4.48 -16.38 -1.06
CA GLY A 214 -3.53 -17.12 -0.22
C GLY A 214 -3.38 -16.56 1.20
N PRO A 215 -3.19 -15.23 1.40
CA PRO A 215 -3.10 -14.64 2.73
C PRO A 215 -4.35 -14.86 3.59
N LEU A 216 -5.56 -14.79 3.02
CA LEU A 216 -6.79 -15.03 3.77
C LEU A 216 -6.89 -16.49 4.20
N LEU A 217 -6.60 -17.40 3.28
CA LEU A 217 -6.59 -18.83 3.59
C LEU A 217 -5.56 -19.15 4.66
N ALA A 218 -4.37 -18.55 4.60
CA ALA A 218 -3.35 -18.73 5.62
C ALA A 218 -3.88 -18.30 6.99
N VAL A 219 -4.54 -17.15 7.10
CA VAL A 219 -5.16 -16.70 8.36
C VAL A 219 -6.22 -17.69 8.84
N VAL A 220 -7.18 -18.06 7.97
CA VAL A 220 -8.29 -18.96 8.35
C VAL A 220 -7.77 -20.35 8.78
N LEU A 221 -6.90 -20.95 7.99
CA LEU A 221 -6.34 -22.28 8.27
C LEU A 221 -5.45 -22.28 9.51
N THR A 222 -4.66 -21.22 9.70
CA THR A 222 -3.82 -21.08 10.90
C THR A 222 -4.67 -20.88 12.14
N THR A 223 -5.70 -20.05 12.09
CA THR A 223 -6.64 -19.88 13.21
C THR A 223 -7.33 -21.20 13.54
N ALA A 224 -7.80 -21.94 12.54
CA ALA A 224 -8.41 -23.25 12.75
C ALA A 224 -7.41 -24.26 13.36
N ALA A 225 -6.15 -24.26 12.92
CA ALA A 225 -5.10 -25.11 13.48
C ALA A 225 -4.74 -24.75 14.92
N VAL A 226 -4.65 -23.45 15.25
CA VAL A 226 -4.38 -22.97 16.62
C VAL A 226 -5.50 -23.40 17.57
N VAL A 227 -6.76 -23.24 17.17
CA VAL A 227 -7.93 -23.62 17.99
C VAL A 227 -8.11 -25.14 18.11
N SER A 228 -7.85 -25.90 17.04
CA SER A 228 -8.06 -27.36 17.07
C SER A 228 -6.94 -28.15 17.76
N LEU A 229 -5.73 -27.58 17.82
CA LEU A 229 -4.56 -28.21 18.44
C LEU A 229 -4.16 -27.54 19.76
N ASP A 230 -4.94 -26.56 20.22
CA ASP A 230 -4.69 -25.71 21.40
C ASP A 230 -3.26 -25.16 21.42
N LEU A 231 -2.78 -24.64 20.28
CA LEU A 231 -1.37 -24.25 20.12
C LEU A 231 -0.98 -23.07 21.03
N ASP A 232 -1.95 -22.23 21.39
CA ASP A 232 -1.77 -21.11 22.30
C ASP A 232 -1.63 -21.57 23.75
N GLU A 233 -2.52 -22.42 24.25
CA GLU A 233 -2.46 -22.92 25.63
C GLU A 233 -1.39 -23.99 25.84
N ARG A 234 -1.32 -24.97 24.93
CA ARG A 234 -0.44 -26.15 25.08
C ARG A 234 1.01 -25.86 24.71
N TYR A 235 1.20 -25.05 23.67
CA TYR A 235 2.53 -24.77 23.12
C TYR A 235 2.95 -23.32 23.30
N GLY A 236 2.13 -22.42 23.87
CA GLY A 236 2.53 -21.04 24.15
C GLY A 236 2.63 -20.15 22.91
N VAL A 237 1.99 -20.53 21.80
CA VAL A 237 1.94 -19.70 20.59
C VAL A 237 1.14 -18.42 20.87
N LYS A 238 1.77 -17.26 20.68
CA LYS A 238 1.09 -15.97 20.89
C LYS A 238 0.02 -15.74 19.84
N VAL A 239 -1.18 -15.41 20.30
CA VAL A 239 -2.33 -15.04 19.46
C VAL A 239 -2.66 -13.55 19.60
N ILE A 240 -3.41 -13.03 18.64
CA ILE A 240 -3.87 -11.62 18.62
C ILE A 240 -4.80 -11.33 19.82
N GLY A 241 -5.52 -12.34 20.31
CA GLY A 241 -6.50 -12.22 21.38
C GLY A 241 -7.86 -11.74 20.88
N GLU A 242 -8.67 -11.21 21.80
CA GLU A 242 -10.01 -10.73 21.47
C GLU A 242 -9.96 -9.48 20.59
N VAL A 243 -10.67 -9.55 19.46
CA VAL A 243 -10.86 -8.41 18.55
C VAL A 243 -12.21 -7.77 18.87
N PRO A 244 -12.27 -6.49 19.29
CA PRO A 244 -13.53 -5.84 19.64
C PRO A 244 -14.52 -5.86 18.48
N SER A 245 -15.71 -6.40 18.72
CA SER A 245 -16.82 -6.36 17.77
C SER A 245 -17.54 -5.01 17.89
N GLY A 246 -17.17 -4.03 17.07
CA GLY A 246 -17.82 -2.73 17.07
C GLY A 246 -17.13 -1.70 16.17
N LEU A 247 -17.82 -0.58 15.98
CA LEU A 247 -17.22 0.61 15.37
C LEU A 247 -16.38 1.36 16.41
N PRO A 248 -15.29 2.02 15.99
CA PRO A 248 -14.50 2.82 16.90
C PRO A 248 -15.32 4.02 17.40
N THR A 249 -15.11 4.42 18.65
CA THR A 249 -15.65 5.68 19.17
C THR A 249 -14.97 6.84 18.47
N LEU A 250 -15.74 7.76 17.88
CA LEU A 250 -15.19 8.93 17.22
C LEU A 250 -14.49 9.84 18.26
N ALA A 251 -13.19 10.06 18.05
CA ALA A 251 -12.40 10.98 18.85
C ALA A 251 -11.79 12.05 17.93
N TRP A 252 -11.71 13.28 18.43
CA TRP A 252 -11.07 14.38 17.71
C TRP A 252 -9.57 14.39 17.99
N PRO A 253 -8.72 14.63 16.97
CA PRO A 253 -7.29 14.80 17.18
C PRO A 253 -7.03 16.02 18.06
N ASP A 254 -6.10 15.88 19.02
CA ASP A 254 -5.68 17.00 19.88
C ASP A 254 -4.97 18.08 19.04
N PRO A 255 -5.54 19.29 18.90
CA PRO A 255 -4.92 20.35 18.13
C PRO A 255 -3.54 20.76 18.66
N GLY A 256 -3.25 20.51 19.94
CA GLY A 256 -1.96 20.84 20.55
C GLY A 256 -0.79 20.01 20.03
N GLU A 257 -1.05 18.81 19.51
CA GLU A 257 0.00 17.93 18.97
C GLU A 257 0.23 18.16 17.46
N LEU A 258 -0.68 18.86 16.76
CA LEU A 258 -0.57 19.14 15.32
C LEU A 258 0.77 19.79 14.94
N PRO A 259 1.25 20.87 15.60
CA PRO A 259 2.48 21.56 15.19
C PRO A 259 3.72 20.66 15.22
N ARG A 260 3.76 19.70 16.16
CA ARG A 260 4.87 18.74 16.31
C ARG A 260 4.86 17.67 15.23
N LEU A 261 3.69 17.36 14.69
CA LEU A 261 3.49 16.32 13.69
C LEU A 261 3.58 16.86 12.25
N VAL A 262 3.58 18.17 12.02
CA VAL A 262 3.70 18.75 10.67
C VAL A 262 4.95 18.27 9.94
N LEU A 263 6.12 18.37 10.57
CA LEU A 263 7.38 18.00 9.92
C LEU A 263 7.45 16.48 9.62
N PRO A 264 7.14 15.58 10.57
CA PRO A 264 6.99 14.16 10.26
C PRO A 264 5.95 13.86 9.17
N ALA A 265 4.79 14.55 9.20
CA ALA A 265 3.72 14.38 8.23
C ALA A 265 4.15 14.79 6.81
N LEU A 266 5.01 15.80 6.67
CA LEU A 266 5.62 16.14 5.37
C LEU A 266 6.48 15.00 4.84
N GLY A 267 7.25 14.33 5.71
CA GLY A 267 8.03 13.15 5.31
C GLY A 267 7.13 12.02 4.79
N VAL A 268 6.05 11.71 5.52
CA VAL A 268 5.05 10.72 5.10
C VAL A 268 4.37 11.13 3.80
N LEU A 269 3.98 12.40 3.65
CA LEU A 269 3.37 12.96 2.44
C LEU A 269 4.28 12.76 1.23
N ILE A 270 5.56 13.12 1.36
CA ILE A 270 6.53 13.00 0.26
C ILE A 270 6.66 11.55 -0.17
N VAL A 271 6.78 10.61 0.77
CA VAL A 271 6.89 9.18 0.44
C VAL A 271 5.59 8.65 -0.17
N ALA A 272 4.44 9.00 0.39
CA ALA A 272 3.14 8.57 -0.11
C ALA A 272 2.86 9.08 -1.53
N THR A 273 3.39 10.25 -1.90
CA THR A 273 3.18 10.88 -3.23
C THR A 273 4.32 10.63 -4.22
N ALA A 274 5.48 10.14 -3.77
CA ALA A 274 6.64 9.92 -4.63
C ALA A 274 6.42 8.87 -5.73
N LEU A 275 5.56 7.87 -5.49
CA LEU A 275 5.21 6.85 -6.50
C LEU A 275 4.23 7.40 -7.55
N ASP A 276 3.33 8.30 -7.15
CA ASP A 276 2.38 8.97 -8.06
C ASP A 276 3.10 9.90 -9.06
N ALA A 277 4.25 10.46 -8.68
CA ALA A 277 5.10 11.28 -9.55
C ALA A 277 5.54 10.54 -10.82
N VAL A 278 5.80 9.24 -10.70
CA VAL A 278 6.26 8.40 -11.83
C VAL A 278 5.13 8.20 -12.85
N ASP A 279 3.89 8.01 -12.39
CA ASP A 279 2.74 7.88 -13.29
C ASP A 279 2.30 9.24 -13.84
N GLU A 280 2.47 10.34 -13.09
CA GLU A 280 2.20 11.71 -13.54
C GLU A 280 3.18 12.14 -14.65
N LEU A 281 4.48 11.85 -14.52
CA LEU A 281 5.48 12.10 -15.56
C LEU A 281 5.13 11.40 -16.88
N ARG A 282 4.65 10.15 -16.80
CA ARG A 282 4.19 9.40 -17.97
C ARG A 282 3.00 10.09 -18.65
N ARG A 283 2.02 10.56 -17.87
CA ARG A 283 0.85 11.28 -18.38
C ARG A 283 1.23 12.62 -19.00
N GLU A 284 2.16 13.35 -18.39
CA GLU A 284 2.62 14.65 -18.90
C GLU A 284 3.35 14.51 -20.25
N LEU A 285 4.22 13.51 -20.40
CA LEU A 285 4.90 13.23 -21.66
C LEU A 285 3.89 12.86 -22.75
N THR A 286 2.91 12.02 -22.42
CA THR A 286 1.84 11.63 -23.34
C THR A 286 0.97 12.85 -23.74
N GLY A 287 0.67 13.75 -22.79
CA GLY A 287 -0.10 14.98 -23.02
C GLY A 287 0.62 16.02 -23.88
N ARG A 288 1.95 15.99 -23.95
CA ARG A 288 2.77 16.84 -24.83
C ARG A 288 2.95 16.23 -26.24
N GLY A 289 2.25 15.14 -26.54
CA GLY A 289 2.39 14.42 -27.81
C GLY A 289 3.72 13.65 -27.91
N VAL A 290 4.45 13.49 -26.81
CA VAL A 290 5.68 12.70 -26.76
C VAL A 290 5.28 11.25 -26.50
N VAL A 291 5.54 10.39 -27.49
CA VAL A 291 5.27 8.95 -27.37
C VAL A 291 6.28 8.36 -26.39
N PHE A 292 5.79 7.98 -25.21
CA PHE A 292 6.60 7.38 -24.15
C PHE A 292 6.86 5.90 -24.45
N ALA A 293 8.13 5.51 -24.53
CA ALA A 293 8.56 4.15 -24.76
C ALA A 293 9.62 3.72 -23.75
N LEU A 294 9.58 2.46 -23.32
CA LEU A 294 10.51 1.88 -22.37
C LEU A 294 11.54 1.00 -23.09
N ALA A 295 12.82 1.19 -22.81
CA ALA A 295 13.92 0.38 -23.39
C ALA A 295 14.70 -0.36 -22.30
N ARG A 296 15.27 -1.51 -22.64
CA ARG A 296 15.97 -2.43 -21.70
C ARG A 296 15.06 -2.98 -20.59
N VAL A 297 13.80 -3.25 -20.92
CA VAL A 297 12.87 -3.87 -19.98
C VAL A 297 13.16 -5.36 -19.91
N LYS A 298 13.76 -5.82 -18.81
CA LYS A 298 13.96 -7.25 -18.55
C LYS A 298 12.61 -7.92 -18.27
N GLN A 299 12.50 -9.22 -18.50
CA GLN A 299 11.26 -9.98 -18.28
C GLN A 299 10.69 -9.78 -16.87
N ASP A 300 11.53 -9.83 -15.84
CA ASP A 300 11.09 -9.61 -14.46
C ASP A 300 10.42 -8.23 -14.26
N LEU A 301 10.96 -7.20 -14.94
CA LEU A 301 10.38 -5.85 -14.90
C LEU A 301 9.12 -5.75 -15.77
N LEU A 302 9.03 -6.50 -16.87
CA LEU A 302 7.83 -6.53 -17.71
C LEU A 302 6.66 -7.17 -16.95
N ASP A 303 6.92 -8.27 -16.25
CA ASP A 303 5.93 -8.97 -15.43
C ASP A 303 5.38 -8.05 -14.33
N ASP A 304 6.25 -7.25 -13.69
CA ASP A 304 5.84 -6.22 -12.73
C ASP A 304 4.96 -5.15 -13.41
N LEU A 305 5.39 -4.63 -14.57
CA LEU A 305 4.64 -3.61 -15.32
C LEU A 305 3.25 -4.10 -15.78
N GLU A 306 3.14 -5.37 -16.17
CA GLU A 306 1.87 -6.00 -16.51
C GLU A 306 0.98 -6.20 -15.28
N ALA A 307 1.55 -6.66 -14.16
CA ALA A 307 0.83 -6.82 -12.91
C ALA A 307 0.26 -5.49 -12.37
N TYR A 308 0.96 -4.38 -12.60
CA TYR A 308 0.51 -3.03 -12.25
C TYR A 308 -0.40 -2.39 -13.30
N GLY A 309 -0.68 -3.05 -14.44
CA GLY A 309 -1.45 -2.49 -15.56
C GLY A 309 -0.74 -1.33 -16.28
N LEU A 310 0.53 -1.08 -15.95
CA LEU A 310 1.34 -0.04 -16.56
C LEU A 310 1.76 -0.43 -17.98
N ALA A 311 1.97 -1.73 -18.25
CA ALA A 311 2.30 -2.24 -19.58
C ALA A 311 1.20 -1.95 -20.62
N ASP A 312 -0.06 -2.20 -20.26
CA ASP A 312 -1.22 -1.88 -21.10
C ASP A 312 -1.38 -0.37 -21.31
N SER A 313 -1.04 0.41 -20.29
CA SER A 313 -1.16 1.87 -20.34
C SER A 313 -0.04 2.55 -21.14
N VAL A 314 1.13 1.93 -21.25
CA VAL A 314 2.25 2.35 -22.13
C VAL A 314 2.02 1.85 -23.55
N GLY A 315 1.37 0.70 -23.70
CA GLY A 315 1.21 0.00 -24.97
C GLY A 315 2.33 -1.03 -25.12
N PRO A 316 2.02 -2.34 -25.28
CA PRO A 316 3.04 -3.39 -25.35
C PRO A 316 4.02 -3.20 -26.51
N ASP A 317 3.58 -2.55 -27.60
CA ASP A 317 4.41 -2.23 -28.77
C ASP A 317 5.47 -1.13 -28.50
N LEU A 318 5.38 -0.45 -27.36
CA LEU A 318 6.30 0.61 -26.92
C LEU A 318 7.21 0.16 -25.78
N ILE A 319 7.25 -1.14 -25.48
CA ILE A 319 8.09 -1.75 -24.46
C ILE A 319 9.12 -2.67 -25.11
N PHE A 320 10.39 -2.30 -24.98
CA PHE A 320 11.48 -2.96 -25.70
C PHE A 320 12.47 -3.66 -24.75
N PRO A 321 12.75 -4.95 -24.98
CA PRO A 321 13.61 -5.73 -24.09
C PRO A 321 15.08 -5.30 -24.16
N THR A 322 15.52 -4.71 -25.26
CA THR A 322 16.89 -4.22 -25.43
C THR A 322 16.92 -2.80 -26.01
N LEU A 323 18.04 -2.11 -25.80
CA LEU A 323 18.24 -0.78 -26.38
C LEU A 323 18.29 -0.80 -27.92
N PRO A 324 18.97 -1.75 -28.59
CA PRO A 324 18.97 -1.85 -30.04
C PRO A 324 17.56 -2.05 -30.63
N THR A 325 16.70 -2.85 -29.99
CA THR A 325 15.31 -3.06 -30.45
C THR A 325 14.47 -1.80 -30.35
N ALA A 326 14.67 -1.01 -29.29
CA ALA A 326 13.99 0.28 -29.13
C ALA A 326 14.43 1.30 -30.20
N VAL A 327 15.74 1.38 -30.45
CA VAL A 327 16.30 2.28 -31.48
C VAL A 327 15.83 1.88 -32.88
N ALA A 328 15.75 0.58 -33.18
CA ALA A 328 15.23 0.09 -34.46
C ALA A 328 13.72 0.38 -34.64
N ALA A 329 12.92 0.28 -33.58
CA ALA A 329 11.51 0.67 -33.62
C ALA A 329 11.34 2.19 -33.81
N TYR A 330 12.14 3.01 -33.12
CA TYR A 330 12.13 4.46 -33.29
C TYR A 330 12.51 4.89 -34.72
N ARG A 331 13.54 4.27 -35.32
CA ARG A 331 13.92 4.54 -36.71
C ARG A 331 12.81 4.20 -37.71
N ARG A 332 12.10 3.08 -37.50
CA ARG A 332 10.92 2.71 -38.32
C ARG A 332 9.80 3.73 -38.16
N TRP A 333 9.49 4.12 -36.93
CA TRP A 333 8.48 5.15 -36.63
C TRP A 333 8.78 6.48 -37.35
N LEU A 334 10.03 6.95 -37.31
CA LEU A 334 10.46 8.14 -38.05
C LEU A 334 10.18 8.00 -39.56
N THR A 335 10.56 6.87 -40.17
CA THR A 335 10.34 6.69 -41.61
C THR A 335 8.87 6.67 -42.03
N THR A 336 7.95 6.26 -41.16
CA THR A 336 6.49 6.26 -41.40
C THR A 336 5.79 7.58 -41.08
N ASN A 337 6.34 8.41 -40.19
CA ASN A 337 5.68 9.63 -39.69
C ASN A 337 6.29 10.95 -40.19
N THR A 338 7.42 10.93 -40.88
CA THR A 338 8.03 12.12 -41.50
C THR A 338 8.15 12.03 -43.03
N GLY A 339 7.32 11.20 -43.67
CA GLY A 339 7.15 11.12 -45.13
C GLY A 339 5.90 11.82 -45.61
#